data_AF-A0A8H7GDN3-F1
#
_entry.id   AF-A0A8H7GDN3-F1
#
_cell.length_a   1.000
_cell.length_b   1.000
_cell.length_c   1.000
_cell.angle_alpha   90.00
_cell.angle_beta   90.00
_cell.angle_gamma   90.00
#
_symmetry.space_group_name_H-M   'P 1'
#
loop_
_entity.id
_entity.type
_entity.pdbx_description
1 polymer ?
#
loop_
_entity_poly.entity_id
_entity_poly.type
_entity_poly.pdbx_seq_one_letter_code
_entity_poly.pdbx_strand_id
1 'polypeptide(L)'
;MADITDQTAVPELRNTPYVSSSDEKASYDEKPSDSGSQVVDSGLEKGDVDSVASGTVFVKGEPVITTGEDVSRYVVDIRDDGDAALTFRSIFLGTVFAGLSSALAQIYFFKPIYMTVSTVFLLLLIYTAGVAWSNLLPQRQRVEGTRFQKLASFIEFINPGPFGLKEHVVATLVASTAAAGSTAVQNFAVQRLYYNTDVGALTAVLATFSTATFGYGLCALTSTLSSTCIVYPSELVYWANLPTISIFQSLHFDTSANAKRLKLFWATFAGSFVYEVIPAYIFPILNGFNVFCLASQKASPGLQNVFTNIFGGTDGNEGLGLLSLSFDWQYIGS
;
A
#
# COMPACT_ATOMS: atom_id res chain seq x y z
N MET A 1 42.35 30.64 -8.94
CA MET A 1 42.84 29.43 -8.25
C MET A 1 42.68 29.69 -6.76
N ALA A 2 41.54 29.30 -6.21
CA ALA A 2 41.27 29.28 -4.78
C ALA A 2 40.33 28.10 -4.55
N ASP A 3 40.76 27.19 -3.69
CA ASP A 3 40.30 25.81 -3.54
C ASP A 3 38.87 25.68 -3.01
N ILE A 4 38.17 24.69 -3.57
CA ILE A 4 36.88 24.16 -3.13
C ILE A 4 37.17 22.79 -2.52
N THR A 5 37.25 22.70 -1.19
CA THR A 5 37.12 21.44 -0.44
C THR A 5 36.89 21.78 1.02
N ASP A 6 35.68 21.55 1.52
CA ASP A 6 35.41 20.80 2.78
C ASP A 6 33.92 20.94 3.17
N GLN A 7 33.08 20.02 2.67
CA GLN A 7 31.72 19.80 3.18
C GLN A 7 31.40 18.31 3.11
N THR A 8 32.04 17.52 3.97
CA THR A 8 31.59 16.17 4.29
C THR A 8 31.77 15.93 5.79
N ALA A 9 30.75 16.23 6.59
CA ALA A 9 30.68 15.77 7.97
C ALA A 9 29.24 15.31 8.28
N VAL A 10 29.08 14.00 8.43
CA VAL A 10 27.88 13.33 8.93
C VAL A 10 27.96 13.33 10.46
N PRO A 11 26.93 13.73 11.23
CA PRO A 11 26.99 13.65 12.68
C PRO A 11 26.71 12.22 13.18
N GLU A 12 27.61 11.68 14.01
CA GLU A 12 27.47 10.40 14.70
C GLU A 12 26.37 10.42 15.78
N LEU A 13 25.55 9.36 15.83
CA LEU A 13 24.54 9.14 16.88
C LEU A 13 25.14 8.42 18.09
N ARG A 14 24.92 8.97 19.28
CA ARG A 14 25.48 8.49 20.56
C ARG A 14 24.54 7.46 21.20
N ASN A 15 25.05 6.25 21.43
CA ASN A 15 24.36 5.14 22.12
C ASN A 15 23.93 5.51 23.55
N THR A 16 22.70 5.14 23.93
CA THR A 16 22.26 5.09 25.34
C THR A 16 21.78 3.67 25.71
N PRO A 17 22.02 3.18 26.95
CA PRO A 17 21.77 1.79 27.30
C PRO A 17 20.37 1.53 27.88
N TYR A 18 19.90 0.30 27.66
CA TYR A 18 18.60 -0.27 28.02
C TYR A 18 18.50 -0.71 29.49
N VAL A 19 17.30 -0.67 30.09
CA VAL A 19 16.97 -1.35 31.36
C VAL A 19 15.62 -2.09 31.24
N SER A 20 15.65 -3.38 31.58
CA SER A 20 14.54 -4.34 31.58
C SER A 20 13.94 -4.55 32.97
N SER A 21 12.64 -4.87 33.08
CA SER A 21 12.03 -5.85 34.01
C SER A 21 10.50 -5.74 33.91
N SER A 22 9.75 -6.76 33.46
CA SER A 22 9.34 -8.04 34.07
C SER A 22 8.33 -7.92 35.22
N ASP A 23 7.14 -8.47 34.94
CA ASP A 23 6.13 -9.09 35.81
C ASP A 23 5.45 -8.28 36.94
N GLU A 24 4.13 -8.05 36.80
CA GLU A 24 3.15 -8.63 37.76
C GLU A 24 1.71 -8.58 37.24
N LYS A 25 0.99 -9.71 37.43
CA LYS A 25 -0.42 -9.96 37.11
C LYS A 25 -1.29 -9.78 38.36
N ALA A 26 -2.51 -9.24 38.22
CA ALA A 26 -3.80 -9.72 38.81
C ALA A 26 -4.85 -8.59 38.75
N SER A 27 -6.00 -8.76 38.07
CA SER A 27 -7.30 -9.31 38.58
C SER A 27 -7.97 -8.39 39.63
N TYR A 28 -9.23 -7.95 39.60
CA TYR A 28 -10.51 -8.49 39.08
C TYR A 28 -11.56 -7.36 38.90
N ASP A 29 -12.64 -7.71 38.20
CA ASP A 29 -13.93 -7.03 37.96
C ASP A 29 -14.62 -6.32 39.14
N GLU A 30 -15.30 -5.18 38.88
CA GLU A 30 -16.78 -5.01 38.92
C GLU A 30 -17.20 -3.55 38.62
N LYS A 31 -18.28 -3.38 37.83
CA LYS A 31 -19.08 -2.15 37.64
C LYS A 31 -20.34 -2.25 38.55
N PRO A 32 -21.06 -1.17 38.93
CA PRO A 32 -21.40 -0.03 38.06
C PRO A 32 -21.56 1.38 38.72
N SER A 33 -21.67 2.36 37.81
CA SER A 33 -22.47 3.61 37.82
C SER A 33 -22.26 4.73 38.87
N ASP A 34 -21.80 5.85 38.29
CA ASP A 34 -22.40 7.18 38.29
C ASP A 34 -21.88 8.29 39.23
N SER A 35 -21.76 9.46 38.59
CA SER A 35 -21.71 10.83 39.11
C SER A 35 -20.57 11.28 40.05
N GLY A 36 -19.53 11.87 39.43
CA GLY A 36 -19.19 13.28 39.66
C GLY A 36 -18.36 13.71 40.89
N SER A 37 -17.04 13.78 40.65
CA SER A 37 -16.12 14.84 41.11
C SER A 37 -15.48 14.80 42.52
N GLN A 38 -14.16 15.04 42.49
CA GLN A 38 -13.19 15.44 43.53
C GLN A 38 -12.51 14.39 44.41
N VAL A 39 -11.21 14.14 44.14
CA VAL A 39 -10.08 14.11 45.12
C VAL A 39 -8.77 14.36 44.30
N VAL A 40 -8.08 15.50 44.44
CA VAL A 40 -6.87 15.76 45.26
C VAL A 40 -5.78 14.66 45.20
N ASP A 41 -4.72 15.01 44.46
CA ASP A 41 -3.28 14.77 44.67
C ASP A 41 -2.77 13.41 45.21
N SER A 42 -2.04 12.69 44.36
CA SER A 42 -0.87 11.92 44.76
C SER A 42 0.08 11.83 43.56
N GLY A 43 1.20 12.56 43.65
CA GLY A 43 2.20 12.65 42.60
C GLY A 43 2.86 11.32 42.23
N LEU A 44 3.09 11.17 40.93
CA LEU A 44 4.16 10.35 40.38
C LEU A 44 4.92 11.24 39.39
N GLU A 45 6.15 11.56 39.75
CA GLU A 45 7.09 12.38 39.02
C GLU A 45 7.26 11.86 37.58
N LYS A 46 6.75 12.64 36.63
CA LYS A 46 7.15 12.55 35.22
C LYS A 46 8.54 13.15 35.14
N GLY A 47 9.54 12.29 34.95
CA GLY A 47 10.91 12.73 34.64
C GLY A 47 10.90 13.68 33.45
N ASP A 48 11.54 14.83 33.66
CA ASP A 48 11.70 15.92 32.71
C ASP A 48 12.19 15.43 31.36
N VAL A 49 11.33 15.57 30.35
CA VAL A 49 11.75 15.67 28.94
C VAL A 49 11.35 17.08 28.51
N ASP A 50 12.33 17.98 28.66
CA ASP A 50 12.44 19.32 28.10
C ASP A 50 11.15 19.98 27.62
N SER A 51 10.50 20.67 28.56
CA SER A 51 9.46 21.65 28.33
C SER A 51 10.03 22.94 27.72
N VAL A 52 10.46 22.93 26.45
CA VAL A 52 10.59 24.17 25.67
C VAL A 52 10.28 23.89 24.18
N ALA A 53 9.16 24.46 23.72
CA ALA A 53 8.66 24.54 22.34
C ALA A 53 7.80 23.37 21.81
N SER A 54 6.49 23.42 22.05
CA SER A 54 5.50 23.38 20.96
C SER A 54 4.12 23.79 21.48
N GLY A 55 3.43 24.66 20.74
CA GLY A 55 2.07 25.11 21.02
C GLY A 55 0.99 24.08 20.69
N THR A 56 1.27 22.78 20.86
CA THR A 56 0.33 21.71 20.51
C THR A 56 -0.85 21.71 21.49
N VAL A 57 -2.06 21.91 20.97
CA VAL A 57 -3.29 21.91 21.77
C VAL A 57 -3.71 20.48 22.03
N PHE A 58 -3.92 20.10 23.29
CA PHE A 58 -4.44 18.78 23.65
C PHE A 58 -5.95 18.84 23.85
N VAL A 59 -6.69 17.92 23.22
CA VAL A 59 -8.14 17.77 23.39
C VAL A 59 -8.41 16.36 23.91
N LYS A 60 -9.01 16.25 25.10
CA LYS A 60 -9.28 14.96 25.77
C LYS A 60 -8.04 14.06 25.97
N GLY A 61 -6.87 14.67 26.16
CA GLY A 61 -5.61 13.94 26.38
C GLY A 61 -4.88 13.52 25.10
N GLU A 62 -5.48 13.73 23.92
CA GLU A 62 -4.86 13.49 22.62
C GLU A 62 -4.31 14.81 22.03
N PRO A 63 -3.10 14.82 21.44
CA PRO A 63 -2.55 15.99 20.78
C PRO A 63 -3.32 16.29 19.49
N VAL A 64 -3.71 17.55 19.27
CA VAL A 64 -4.26 18.00 18.00
C VAL A 64 -3.10 18.22 17.03
N ILE A 65 -3.02 17.34 16.03
CA ILE A 65 -1.97 17.38 15.01
C ILE A 65 -2.29 18.51 14.03
N THR A 66 -1.47 19.56 14.03
CA THR A 66 -1.66 20.72 13.13
C THR A 66 -0.43 21.01 12.28
N THR A 67 0.75 20.69 12.80
CA THR A 67 2.04 20.98 12.15
C THR A 67 2.76 19.69 11.73
N GLY A 68 3.78 19.82 10.88
CA GLY A 68 4.63 18.67 10.51
C GLY A 68 5.46 18.12 11.67
N GLU A 69 5.82 18.97 12.61
CA GLU A 69 6.48 18.58 13.85
C GLU A 69 5.55 17.74 14.75
N ASP A 70 4.25 18.04 14.80
CA ASP A 70 3.29 17.21 15.54
C ASP A 70 3.15 15.81 14.90
N VAL A 71 3.21 15.72 13.57
CA VAL A 71 3.13 14.43 12.85
C VAL A 71 4.33 13.55 13.18
N SER A 72 5.54 14.10 13.16
CA SER A 72 6.75 13.33 13.46
C SER A 72 6.83 12.91 14.93
N ARG A 73 6.23 13.68 15.85
CA ARG A 73 6.22 13.38 17.28
C ARG A 73 5.14 12.39 17.71
N TYR A 74 3.95 12.45 17.10
CA TYR A 74 2.78 11.74 17.63
C TYR A 74 2.15 10.72 16.66
N VAL A 75 2.39 10.83 15.34
CA VAL A 75 1.72 9.98 14.34
C VAL A 75 2.58 8.81 13.88
N VAL A 76 3.89 9.00 13.80
CA VAL A 76 4.83 8.01 13.27
C VAL A 76 5.82 7.62 14.34
N ASP A 77 5.90 6.32 14.65
CA ASP A 77 6.95 5.79 15.51
C ASP A 77 8.35 5.98 14.88
N ILE A 78 9.30 6.50 15.66
CA ILE A 78 10.70 6.78 15.27
C ILE A 78 11.59 5.55 15.50
N ARG A 79 11.04 4.47 16.06
CA ARG A 79 11.76 3.23 16.32
C ARG A 79 12.44 2.65 15.07
N ASP A 80 13.75 2.45 15.14
CA ASP A 80 14.54 1.71 14.16
C ASP A 80 15.25 0.52 14.84
N ASP A 81 14.87 -0.71 14.47
CA ASP A 81 15.46 -1.95 14.98
C ASP A 81 16.75 -2.36 14.24
N GLY A 82 17.19 -1.59 13.23
CA GLY A 82 18.43 -1.86 12.49
C GLY A 82 18.35 -3.01 11.48
N ASP A 83 17.14 -3.52 11.21
CA ASP A 83 16.93 -4.64 10.27
C ASP A 83 17.36 -4.31 8.83
N ALA A 84 17.69 -5.36 8.06
CA ALA A 84 18.05 -5.23 6.66
C ALA A 84 16.82 -4.84 5.81
N ALA A 85 16.90 -3.73 5.06
CA ALA A 85 15.82 -3.28 4.18
C ALA A 85 15.84 -3.98 2.81
N LEU A 86 17.02 -4.14 2.24
CA LEU A 86 17.24 -4.74 0.92
C LEU A 86 17.69 -6.18 1.08
N THR A 87 16.76 -7.10 0.88
CA THR A 87 17.03 -8.54 0.90
C THR A 87 16.57 -9.16 -0.41
N PHE A 88 17.06 -10.36 -0.70
CA PHE A 88 16.60 -11.10 -1.87
C PHE A 88 15.07 -11.29 -1.85
N ARG A 89 14.53 -11.59 -0.66
CA ARG A 89 13.08 -11.74 -0.44
C ARG A 89 12.30 -10.48 -0.79
N SER A 90 12.74 -9.29 -0.35
CA SER A 90 12.01 -8.05 -0.62
C SER A 90 12.01 -7.70 -2.12
N ILE A 91 13.15 -7.87 -2.80
CA ILE A 91 13.27 -7.64 -4.24
C ILE A 91 12.45 -8.66 -5.03
N PHE A 92 12.51 -9.94 -4.67
CA PHE A 92 11.78 -11.00 -5.34
C PHE A 92 10.26 -10.82 -5.21
N LEU A 93 9.75 -10.66 -3.98
CA LEU A 93 8.32 -10.44 -3.75
C LEU A 93 7.85 -9.16 -4.44
N GLY A 94 8.60 -8.06 -4.30
CA GLY A 94 8.28 -6.79 -4.96
C GLY A 94 8.19 -6.94 -6.48
N THR A 95 9.13 -7.64 -7.11
CA THR A 95 9.15 -7.86 -8.58
C THR A 95 7.99 -8.73 -9.05
N VAL A 96 7.65 -9.79 -8.32
CA VAL A 96 6.52 -10.66 -8.65
C VAL A 96 5.21 -9.89 -8.58
N PHE A 97 4.96 -9.17 -7.48
CA PHE A 97 3.75 -8.37 -7.33
C PHE A 97 3.73 -7.14 -8.25
N ALA A 98 4.89 -6.57 -8.60
CA ALA A 98 5.01 -5.54 -9.64
C ALA A 98 4.54 -6.06 -11.00
N GLY A 99 5.01 -7.25 -11.41
CA GLY A 99 4.60 -7.89 -12.65
C GLY A 99 3.10 -8.18 -12.71
N LEU A 100 2.55 -8.72 -11.62
CA LEU A 100 1.10 -8.98 -11.51
C LEU A 100 0.27 -7.68 -11.59
N SER A 101 0.68 -6.65 -10.85
CA SER A 101 -0.03 -5.36 -10.83
C SER A 101 0.04 -4.66 -12.19
N SER A 102 1.21 -4.69 -12.84
CA SER A 102 1.40 -4.12 -14.17
C SER A 102 0.56 -4.84 -15.23
N ALA A 103 0.50 -6.17 -15.17
CA ALA A 103 -0.33 -6.95 -16.08
C ALA A 103 -1.82 -6.61 -15.92
N LEU A 104 -2.31 -6.52 -14.67
CA LEU A 104 -3.68 -6.10 -14.39
C LEU A 104 -3.97 -4.69 -14.90
N ALA A 105 -3.08 -3.72 -14.64
CA ALA A 105 -3.22 -2.35 -15.10
C ALA A 105 -3.37 -2.26 -16.63
N GLN A 106 -2.55 -3.03 -17.37
CA GLN A 106 -2.62 -3.01 -18.84
C GLN A 106 -3.87 -3.69 -19.38
N ILE A 107 -4.39 -4.73 -18.72
CA ILE A 107 -5.66 -5.35 -19.11
C ILE A 107 -6.81 -4.34 -18.92
N TYR A 108 -6.88 -3.66 -17.77
CA TYR A 108 -7.93 -2.68 -17.49
C TYR A 108 -7.84 -1.44 -18.36
N PHE A 109 -6.64 -1.08 -18.83
CA PHE A 109 -6.46 0.07 -19.72
C PHE A 109 -7.16 -0.12 -21.07
N PHE A 110 -7.18 -1.33 -21.61
CA PHE A 110 -7.90 -1.64 -22.86
C PHE A 110 -9.35 -2.06 -22.65
N LYS A 111 -9.82 -2.10 -21.40
CA LYS A 111 -11.22 -2.35 -21.06
C LYS A 111 -11.98 -1.01 -21.02
N PRO A 112 -13.28 -0.98 -21.38
CA PRO A 112 -14.09 0.22 -21.27
C PRO A 112 -14.19 0.81 -19.86
N ILE A 113 -13.93 -0.01 -18.83
CA ILE A 113 -13.98 0.37 -17.42
C ILE A 113 -12.58 0.22 -16.83
N TYR A 114 -12.03 1.34 -16.37
CA TYR A 114 -10.69 1.43 -15.83
C TYR A 114 -10.72 1.24 -14.32
N MET A 115 -9.96 0.25 -13.83
CA MET A 115 -9.80 -0.02 -12.40
C MET A 115 -8.33 0.07 -12.01
N THR A 116 -8.05 0.69 -10.87
CA THR A 116 -6.70 0.77 -10.31
C THR A 116 -6.53 -0.18 -9.14
N VAL A 117 -5.35 -0.78 -9.03
CA VAL A 117 -5.01 -1.63 -7.89
C VAL A 117 -4.56 -0.76 -6.73
N SER A 118 -5.21 -0.89 -5.57
CA SER A 118 -4.85 -0.12 -4.38
C SER A 118 -3.50 -0.56 -3.79
N THR A 119 -2.65 0.40 -3.41
CA THR A 119 -1.39 0.14 -2.71
C THR A 119 -1.59 -0.63 -1.40
N VAL A 120 -2.69 -0.37 -0.68
CA VAL A 120 -3.00 -1.07 0.58
C VAL A 120 -3.30 -2.55 0.33
N PHE A 121 -3.96 -2.86 -0.79
CA PHE A 121 -4.21 -4.24 -1.19
C PHE A 121 -2.89 -4.98 -1.47
N LEU A 122 -1.97 -4.36 -2.22
CA LEU A 122 -0.65 -4.92 -2.48
C LEU A 122 0.16 -5.12 -1.20
N LEU A 123 0.14 -4.14 -0.29
CA LEU A 123 0.77 -4.23 1.02
C LEU A 123 0.28 -5.47 1.79
N LEU A 124 -1.04 -5.69 1.88
CA LEU A 124 -1.57 -6.84 2.62
C LEU A 124 -1.20 -8.17 1.97
N LEU A 125 -1.21 -8.26 0.64
CA LEU A 125 -0.75 -9.45 -0.08
C LEU A 125 0.74 -9.72 0.15
N ILE A 126 1.58 -8.69 0.05
CA ILE A 126 3.03 -8.83 0.26
C ILE A 126 3.32 -9.21 1.70
N TYR A 127 2.61 -8.66 2.69
CA TYR A 127 2.74 -9.09 4.07
C TYR A 127 2.48 -10.58 4.23
N THR A 128 1.33 -11.05 3.74
CA THR A 128 0.94 -12.46 3.88
C THR A 128 1.91 -13.39 3.15
N ALA A 129 2.37 -13.01 1.95
CA ALA A 129 3.36 -13.74 1.19
C ALA A 129 4.73 -13.73 1.88
N GLY A 130 5.16 -12.61 2.46
CA GLY A 130 6.41 -12.48 3.20
C GLY A 130 6.45 -13.29 4.50
N VAL A 131 5.35 -13.26 5.25
CA VAL A 131 5.16 -14.10 6.45
C VAL A 131 5.05 -15.58 6.08
N ALA A 132 4.37 -15.92 4.99
CA ALA A 132 4.34 -17.30 4.50
C ALA A 132 5.74 -17.77 4.07
N TRP A 133 6.48 -16.94 3.35
CA TRP A 133 7.85 -17.22 2.91
C TRP A 133 8.80 -17.44 4.10
N SER A 134 8.74 -16.59 5.12
CA SER A 134 9.59 -16.70 6.31
C SER A 134 9.32 -17.98 7.11
N ASN A 135 8.06 -18.42 7.16
CA ASN A 135 7.63 -19.61 7.90
C ASN A 135 7.79 -20.92 7.13
N LEU A 136 7.56 -20.92 5.82
CA LEU A 136 7.61 -22.12 4.96
C LEU A 136 9.05 -22.50 4.60
N LEU A 137 9.95 -21.54 4.42
CA LEU A 137 11.34 -21.85 4.08
C LEU A 137 12.18 -22.12 5.33
N PRO A 138 13.13 -23.07 5.25
CA PRO A 138 14.05 -23.33 6.36
C PRO A 138 14.91 -22.09 6.64
N GLN A 139 15.11 -21.78 7.92
CA GLN A 139 16.06 -20.76 8.36
C GLN A 139 17.44 -21.38 8.56
N ARG A 140 18.49 -20.55 8.50
CA ARG A 140 19.90 -20.96 8.71
C ARG A 140 20.08 -21.82 9.97
N GLN A 141 19.46 -21.42 11.08
CA GLN A 141 19.51 -22.12 12.36
C GLN A 141 18.98 -23.57 12.30
N ARG A 142 18.04 -23.88 11.40
CA ARG A 142 17.52 -25.26 11.22
C ARG A 142 18.46 -26.14 10.39
N VAL A 143 19.40 -25.54 9.66
CA VAL A 143 20.28 -26.22 8.70
C VAL A 143 21.69 -26.37 9.27
N GLU A 144 22.12 -25.45 10.13
CA GLU A 144 23.34 -25.55 10.93
C GLU A 144 23.27 -26.80 11.83
N GLY A 145 24.06 -27.83 11.49
CA GLY A 145 24.06 -29.14 12.16
C GLY A 145 23.53 -30.31 11.32
N THR A 146 23.04 -30.05 10.11
CA THR A 146 22.59 -31.10 9.18
C THR A 146 23.59 -31.35 8.06
N ARG A 147 23.37 -32.41 7.25
CA ARG A 147 24.16 -32.73 6.05
C ARG A 147 24.21 -31.58 5.01
N PHE A 148 23.32 -30.60 5.12
CA PHE A 148 23.22 -29.46 4.21
C PHE A 148 23.88 -28.18 4.74
N GLN A 149 24.77 -28.26 5.73
CA GLN A 149 25.48 -27.08 6.28
C GLN A 149 26.21 -26.24 5.21
N LYS A 150 26.71 -26.86 4.14
CA LYS A 150 27.31 -26.13 3.00
C LYS A 150 26.32 -25.21 2.27
N LEU A 151 25.02 -25.49 2.38
CA LEU A 151 23.94 -24.68 1.81
C LEU A 151 23.41 -23.61 2.79
N ALA A 152 23.91 -23.58 4.03
CA ALA A 152 23.41 -22.66 5.06
C ALA A 152 23.54 -21.18 4.65
N SER A 153 24.66 -20.78 4.03
CA SER A 153 24.85 -19.41 3.53
C SER A 153 23.92 -19.06 2.37
N PHE A 154 23.58 -20.02 1.50
CA PHE A 154 22.62 -19.81 0.42
C PHE A 154 21.19 -19.70 0.97
N ILE A 155 20.86 -20.49 1.98
CA ILE A 155 19.55 -20.46 2.65
C ILE A 155 19.37 -19.15 3.42
N GLU A 156 20.42 -18.64 4.07
CA GLU A 156 20.42 -17.31 4.70
C GLU A 156 20.21 -16.19 3.69
N PHE A 157 20.81 -16.27 2.51
CA PHE A 157 20.57 -15.29 1.44
C PHE A 157 19.11 -15.28 0.97
N ILE A 158 18.47 -16.46 0.86
CA ILE A 158 17.07 -16.59 0.44
C ILE A 158 16.08 -16.24 1.57
N ASN A 159 16.42 -16.61 2.80
CA ASN A 159 15.61 -16.40 3.98
C ASN A 159 16.50 -15.91 5.13
N PRO A 160 16.75 -14.59 5.20
CA PRO A 160 17.63 -14.00 6.20
C PRO A 160 17.07 -14.09 7.62
N GLY A 161 15.76 -14.30 7.77
CA GLY A 161 15.11 -14.41 9.08
C GLY A 161 13.62 -14.05 9.07
N PRO A 162 13.07 -13.59 10.21
CA PRO A 162 11.67 -13.15 10.28
C PRO A 162 11.40 -12.03 9.28
N PHE A 163 10.15 -11.89 8.85
CA PHE A 163 9.77 -10.88 7.87
C PHE A 163 9.70 -9.51 8.54
N GLY A 164 10.62 -8.62 8.19
CA GLY A 164 10.76 -7.32 8.84
C GLY A 164 9.90 -6.23 8.21
N LEU A 165 9.73 -5.13 8.98
CA LEU A 165 9.03 -3.92 8.52
C LEU A 165 9.69 -3.31 7.27
N LYS A 166 11.02 -3.17 7.28
CA LYS A 166 11.76 -2.53 6.18
C LYS A 166 11.70 -3.32 4.88
N GLU A 167 11.88 -4.64 4.93
CA GLU A 167 11.74 -5.52 3.77
C GLU A 167 10.34 -5.43 3.16
N HIS A 168 9.32 -5.35 4.02
CA HIS A 168 7.93 -5.23 3.60
C HIS A 168 7.67 -3.90 2.89
N VAL A 169 8.18 -2.79 3.43
CA VAL A 169 8.05 -1.47 2.81
C VAL A 169 8.74 -1.44 1.45
N VAL A 170 9.97 -1.95 1.34
CA VAL A 170 10.71 -2.00 0.07
C VAL A 170 9.97 -2.84 -0.98
N ALA A 171 9.50 -4.03 -0.62
CA ALA A 171 8.75 -4.89 -1.54
C ALA A 171 7.47 -4.21 -2.04
N THR A 172 6.75 -3.53 -1.14
CA THR A 172 5.51 -2.82 -1.49
C THR A 172 5.78 -1.60 -2.38
N LEU A 173 6.85 -0.84 -2.14
CA LEU A 173 7.26 0.26 -3.00
C LEU A 173 7.60 -0.22 -4.41
N VAL A 174 8.35 -1.32 -4.54
CA VAL A 174 8.64 -1.91 -5.85
C VAL A 174 7.34 -2.33 -6.55
N ALA A 175 6.43 -2.98 -5.84
CA ALA A 175 5.15 -3.41 -6.42
C ALA A 175 4.25 -2.23 -6.84
N SER A 176 4.16 -1.18 -6.03
CA SER A 176 3.26 -0.04 -6.28
C SER A 176 3.71 0.82 -7.46
N THR A 177 5.02 0.98 -7.67
CA THR A 177 5.54 1.74 -8.82
C THR A 177 5.15 1.14 -10.18
N ALA A 178 4.91 -0.17 -10.24
CA ALA A 178 4.48 -0.85 -11.45
C ALA A 178 2.94 -0.90 -11.63
N ALA A 179 2.17 -0.57 -10.59
CA ALA A 179 0.72 -0.71 -10.57
C ALA A 179 -0.03 0.25 -11.52
N ALA A 180 0.62 1.33 -11.97
CA ALA A 180 0.02 2.27 -12.94
C ALA A 180 0.17 1.84 -14.41
N GLY A 181 0.93 0.77 -14.69
CA GLY A 181 1.27 0.39 -16.06
C GLY A 181 2.21 1.38 -16.76
N SER A 182 2.55 1.11 -18.02
CA SER A 182 3.40 1.99 -18.83
C SER A 182 2.59 2.68 -19.92
N THR A 183 2.65 4.01 -19.93
CA THR A 183 2.02 4.85 -20.96
C THR A 183 2.65 4.67 -22.34
N ALA A 184 3.91 4.19 -22.42
CA ALA A 184 4.59 3.91 -23.69
C ALA A 184 3.82 2.90 -24.55
N VAL A 185 3.07 1.98 -23.92
CA VAL A 185 2.24 0.98 -24.61
C VAL A 185 1.15 1.64 -25.46
N GLN A 186 0.64 2.80 -25.05
CA GLN A 186 -0.39 3.54 -25.78
C GLN A 186 0.11 4.01 -27.15
N ASN A 187 1.38 4.45 -27.22
CA ASN A 187 1.97 4.90 -28.48
C ASN A 187 2.02 3.78 -29.51
N PHE A 188 2.38 2.56 -29.07
CA PHE A 188 2.38 1.38 -29.94
C PHE A 188 0.96 0.95 -30.33
N ALA A 189 0.00 1.05 -29.41
CA ALA A 189 -1.40 0.76 -29.71
C ALA A 189 -1.97 1.72 -30.77
N VAL A 190 -1.68 3.02 -30.67
CA VAL A 190 -2.08 4.04 -31.65
C VAL A 190 -1.43 3.81 -33.01
N GLN A 191 -0.13 3.50 -33.04
CA GLN A 191 0.60 3.19 -34.29
C GLN A 191 0.00 1.99 -35.03
N ARG A 192 -0.37 0.95 -34.28
CA ARG A 192 -1.02 -0.23 -34.85
C ARG A 192 -2.45 0.06 -35.31
N LEU A 193 -3.24 0.77 -34.51
CA LEU A 193 -4.66 1.01 -34.77
C LEU A 193 -4.92 2.03 -35.89
N TYR A 194 -4.19 3.15 -35.91
CA TYR A 194 -4.43 4.26 -36.83
C TYR A 194 -3.44 4.33 -37.99
N TYR A 195 -2.21 3.82 -37.82
CA TYR A 195 -1.14 3.95 -38.81
C TYR A 195 -0.74 2.62 -39.47
N ASN A 196 -1.45 1.51 -39.18
CA ASN A 196 -1.16 0.16 -39.69
C ASN A 196 0.34 -0.21 -39.61
N THR A 197 1.04 0.30 -38.60
CA THR A 197 2.47 0.10 -38.42
C THR A 197 2.68 -0.89 -37.27
N ASP A 198 3.10 -2.10 -37.62
CA ASP A 198 3.37 -3.14 -36.63
C ASP A 198 4.80 -3.04 -36.10
N VAL A 199 4.94 -2.57 -34.87
CA VAL A 199 6.21 -2.60 -34.13
C VAL A 199 6.43 -4.01 -33.61
N GLY A 200 7.61 -4.58 -33.89
CA GLY A 200 7.98 -5.90 -33.38
C GLY A 200 7.94 -5.96 -31.85
N ALA A 201 7.48 -7.08 -31.28
CA ALA A 201 7.29 -7.23 -29.84
C ALA A 201 8.56 -6.94 -29.02
N LEU A 202 9.72 -7.40 -29.51
CA LEU A 202 11.01 -7.14 -28.86
C LEU A 202 11.36 -5.65 -28.86
N THR A 203 11.09 -4.94 -29.96
CA THR A 203 11.30 -3.49 -30.05
C THR A 203 10.38 -2.75 -29.08
N ALA A 204 9.11 -3.15 -28.98
CA ALA A 204 8.17 -2.55 -28.04
C ALA A 204 8.63 -2.73 -26.58
N VAL A 205 9.05 -3.95 -26.20
CA VAL A 205 9.56 -4.24 -24.85
C VAL A 205 10.82 -3.43 -24.53
N LEU A 206 11.81 -3.44 -25.43
CA LEU A 206 13.06 -2.69 -25.22
C LEU A 206 12.83 -1.18 -25.20
N ALA A 207 11.93 -0.66 -26.04
CA ALA A 207 11.56 0.75 -26.05
C ALA A 207 10.84 1.14 -24.76
N THR A 208 9.85 0.35 -24.31
CA THR A 208 9.19 0.57 -23.01
C THR A 208 10.20 0.56 -21.86
N PHE A 209 11.11 -0.43 -21.84
CA PHE A 209 12.17 -0.49 -20.84
C PHE A 209 13.10 0.73 -20.88
N SER A 210 13.51 1.17 -22.08
CA SER A 210 14.33 2.37 -22.25
C SER A 210 13.62 3.64 -21.79
N THR A 211 12.32 3.79 -22.07
CA THR A 211 11.55 4.96 -21.61
C THR A 211 11.41 4.99 -20.08
N ALA A 212 11.21 3.82 -19.46
CA ALA A 212 11.13 3.69 -18.01
C ALA A 212 12.47 4.02 -17.33
N THR A 213 13.58 3.44 -17.80
CA THR A 213 14.92 3.71 -17.24
C THR A 213 15.34 5.16 -17.45
N PHE A 214 15.01 5.76 -18.59
CA PHE A 214 15.24 7.18 -18.84
C PHE A 214 14.45 8.06 -17.87
N GLY A 215 13.16 7.76 -17.65
CA GLY A 215 12.32 8.47 -16.69
C GLY A 215 12.86 8.40 -15.26
N TYR A 216 13.19 7.19 -14.79
CA TYR A 216 13.81 7.02 -13.46
C TYR A 216 15.18 7.70 -13.35
N GLY A 217 15.97 7.72 -14.42
CA GLY A 217 17.24 8.44 -14.48
C GLY A 217 17.06 9.95 -14.31
N LEU A 218 16.09 10.55 -15.00
CA LEU A 218 15.74 11.96 -14.81
C LEU A 218 15.23 12.23 -13.39
N CYS A 219 14.34 11.38 -12.89
CA CYS A 219 13.84 11.48 -11.51
C CYS A 219 14.97 11.41 -10.50
N ALA A 220 15.99 10.55 -10.70
CA ALA A 220 17.13 10.46 -9.79
C ALA A 220 17.98 11.74 -9.78
N LEU A 221 18.23 12.34 -10.96
CA LEU A 221 18.95 13.61 -11.06
C LEU A 221 18.20 14.75 -10.37
N THR A 222 16.89 14.83 -10.58
CA THR A 222 16.04 15.83 -9.90
C THR A 222 15.85 15.50 -8.42
N SER A 223 15.91 14.23 -8.02
CA SER A 223 15.77 13.79 -6.63
C SER A 223 16.97 14.17 -5.79
N THR A 224 18.18 14.29 -6.34
CA THR A 224 19.31 14.85 -5.59
C THR A 224 19.05 16.32 -5.21
N LEU A 225 18.44 17.09 -6.10
CA LEU A 225 18.04 18.48 -5.85
C LEU A 225 16.79 18.56 -4.95
N SER A 226 15.80 17.71 -5.22
CA SER A 226 14.51 17.65 -4.54
C SER A 226 14.59 17.00 -3.17
N SER A 227 15.50 16.08 -2.89
CA SER A 227 15.59 15.45 -1.56
C SER A 227 16.08 16.48 -0.55
N THR A 228 17.13 17.24 -0.90
CA THR A 228 17.66 18.36 -0.12
C THR A 228 16.61 19.46 0.10
N CYS A 229 15.77 19.76 -0.90
CA CYS A 229 14.80 20.85 -0.81
C CYS A 229 13.37 20.45 -0.39
N ILE A 230 12.97 19.19 -0.54
CA ILE A 230 11.56 18.73 -0.42
C ILE A 230 11.40 17.52 0.52
N VAL A 231 12.43 16.66 0.68
CA VAL A 231 12.31 15.46 1.54
C VAL A 231 12.82 15.71 2.96
N TYR A 232 13.95 16.39 3.13
CA TYR A 232 14.52 16.65 4.45
C TYR A 232 13.85 17.77 5.29
N PRO A 233 13.14 18.77 4.73
CA PRO A 233 12.46 19.75 5.55
C PRO A 233 11.33 19.12 6.39
N SER A 234 11.41 19.28 7.71
CA SER A 234 10.42 18.76 8.68
C SER A 234 9.02 19.36 8.52
N GLU A 235 8.90 20.49 7.83
CA GLU A 235 7.63 21.18 7.57
C GLU A 235 6.81 20.53 6.45
N LEU A 236 7.41 19.66 5.64
CA LEU A 236 6.76 19.05 4.46
C LEU A 236 6.27 17.64 4.78
N VAL A 237 4.99 17.54 5.13
CA VAL A 237 4.33 16.26 5.43
C VAL A 237 3.66 15.67 4.19
N TYR A 238 3.96 14.41 3.91
CA TYR A 238 3.28 13.62 2.88
C TYR A 238 2.01 12.95 3.43
N TRP A 239 0.95 13.73 3.59
CA TRP A 239 -0.32 13.29 4.20
C TRP A 239 -0.91 12.03 3.56
N ALA A 240 -0.78 11.88 2.23
CA ALA A 240 -1.29 10.72 1.50
C ALA A 240 -0.58 9.39 1.89
N ASN A 241 0.63 9.46 2.42
CA ASN A 241 1.42 8.27 2.79
C ASN A 241 1.20 7.83 4.24
N LEU A 242 0.70 8.73 5.11
CA LEU A 242 0.51 8.43 6.54
C LEU A 242 -0.39 7.22 6.81
N PRO A 243 -1.53 7.02 6.11
CA PRO A 243 -2.34 5.83 6.33
C PRO A 243 -1.58 4.54 6.02
N THR A 244 -0.78 4.54 4.95
CA THR A 244 0.04 3.38 4.56
C THR A 244 1.12 3.08 5.60
N ILE A 245 1.78 4.12 6.12
CA ILE A 245 2.79 3.99 7.19
C ILE A 245 2.17 3.43 8.47
N SER A 246 0.99 3.93 8.86
CA SER A 246 0.26 3.43 10.04
C SER A 246 -0.12 1.94 9.89
N ILE A 247 -0.54 1.51 8.70
CA ILE A 247 -0.82 0.09 8.43
C ILE A 247 0.45 -0.76 8.55
N PHE A 248 1.57 -0.30 8.00
CA PHE A 248 2.86 -1.00 8.12
C PHE A 248 3.27 -1.19 9.59
N GLN A 249 3.19 -0.14 10.40
CA GLN A 249 3.54 -0.18 11.82
C GLN A 249 2.59 -1.09 12.60
N SER A 250 1.28 -0.93 12.41
CA SER A 250 0.28 -1.76 13.06
C SER A 250 0.52 -3.25 12.80
N LEU A 251 0.76 -3.61 11.54
CA LEU A 251 0.88 -5.00 11.11
C LEU A 251 2.13 -5.72 11.65
N HIS A 252 3.20 -4.97 11.92
CA HIS A 252 4.46 -5.51 12.44
C HIS A 252 4.61 -5.37 13.96
N PHE A 253 4.04 -4.34 14.58
CA PHE A 253 4.13 -4.12 16.04
C PHE A 253 3.04 -4.84 16.85
N ASP A 254 1.81 -4.94 16.33
CA ASP A 254 0.71 -5.63 17.01
C ASP A 254 0.17 -6.77 16.15
N THR A 255 0.98 -7.83 15.99
CA THR A 255 0.58 -9.00 15.20
C THR A 255 -0.68 -9.68 15.76
N SER A 256 -0.88 -9.62 17.08
CA SER A 256 -1.97 -10.32 17.77
C SER A 256 -3.33 -9.69 17.50
N ALA A 257 -3.45 -8.37 17.57
CA ALA A 257 -4.69 -7.66 17.25
C ALA A 257 -4.98 -7.69 15.74
N ASN A 258 -3.94 -7.67 14.92
CA ASN A 258 -4.07 -7.66 13.46
C ASN A 258 -4.44 -9.02 12.85
N ALA A 259 -4.24 -10.13 13.55
CA ALA A 259 -4.62 -11.46 13.06
C ALA A 259 -6.12 -11.56 12.72
N LYS A 260 -7.01 -10.91 13.49
CA LYS A 260 -8.46 -10.87 13.19
C LYS A 260 -8.76 -10.04 11.94
N ARG A 261 -8.08 -8.90 11.78
CA ARG A 261 -8.22 -8.03 10.61
C ARG A 261 -7.74 -8.73 9.34
N LEU A 262 -6.64 -9.48 9.43
CA LEU A 262 -6.10 -10.24 8.31
C LEU A 262 -7.00 -11.42 7.90
N LYS A 263 -7.63 -12.09 8.87
CA LYS A 263 -8.66 -13.10 8.60
C LYS A 263 -9.87 -12.51 7.88
N LEU A 264 -10.33 -11.33 8.31
CA LEU A 264 -11.42 -10.63 7.63
C LEU A 264 -11.03 -10.24 6.20
N PHE A 265 -9.82 -9.73 6.00
CA PHE A 265 -9.31 -9.43 4.65
C PHE A 265 -9.38 -10.64 3.72
N TRP A 266 -8.85 -11.79 4.15
CA TRP A 266 -8.88 -13.00 3.34
C TRP A 266 -10.29 -13.56 3.13
N ALA A 267 -11.17 -13.45 4.14
CA ALA A 267 -12.56 -13.85 4.00
C ALA A 267 -13.30 -12.98 2.96
N THR A 268 -13.11 -11.66 3.01
CA THR A 268 -13.68 -10.74 2.02
C THR A 268 -13.07 -10.97 0.64
N PHE A 269 -11.75 -11.15 0.54
CA PHE A 269 -11.07 -11.42 -0.73
C PHE A 269 -11.59 -12.70 -1.40
N ALA A 270 -11.71 -13.79 -0.64
CA ALA A 270 -12.29 -15.04 -1.14
C ALA A 270 -13.77 -14.89 -1.49
N GLY A 271 -14.54 -14.15 -0.66
CA GLY A 271 -15.94 -13.85 -0.91
C GLY A 271 -16.15 -13.07 -2.21
N SER A 272 -15.36 -12.01 -2.44
CA SER A 272 -15.37 -11.24 -3.67
C SER A 272 -14.97 -12.09 -4.89
N PHE A 273 -13.94 -12.93 -4.75
CA PHE A 273 -13.51 -13.84 -5.84
C PHE A 273 -14.62 -14.81 -6.26
N VAL A 274 -15.33 -15.42 -5.29
CA VAL A 274 -16.44 -16.33 -5.58
C VAL A 274 -17.65 -15.57 -6.12
N TYR A 275 -17.94 -14.40 -5.56
CA TYR A 275 -19.06 -13.57 -5.99
C TYR A 275 -18.91 -13.12 -7.44
N GLU A 276 -17.70 -12.74 -7.88
CA GLU A 276 -17.41 -12.26 -9.24
C GLU A 276 -17.87 -13.23 -10.35
N VAL A 277 -17.87 -14.53 -10.08
CA VAL A 277 -18.37 -15.54 -11.04
C VAL A 277 -19.86 -15.33 -11.37
N ILE A 278 -20.64 -14.79 -10.42
CA ILE A 278 -22.07 -14.58 -10.55
C ILE A 278 -22.40 -13.48 -11.57
N PRO A 279 -21.98 -12.20 -11.40
CA PRO A 279 -22.23 -11.16 -12.38
C PRO A 279 -21.45 -11.38 -13.68
N ALA A 280 -20.32 -12.09 -13.67
CA ALA A 280 -19.56 -12.34 -14.90
C ALA A 280 -20.19 -13.40 -15.81
N TYR A 281 -20.71 -14.52 -15.26
CA TYR A 281 -21.11 -15.67 -16.07
C TYR A 281 -22.52 -16.20 -15.80
N ILE A 282 -22.98 -16.19 -14.55
CA ILE A 282 -24.25 -16.83 -14.18
C ILE A 282 -25.43 -15.90 -14.46
N PHE A 283 -25.32 -14.63 -14.06
CA PHE A 283 -26.39 -13.65 -14.22
C PHE A 283 -25.83 -12.26 -14.59
N PRO A 284 -25.45 -12.04 -15.87
CA PRO A 284 -24.84 -10.79 -16.34
C PRO A 284 -25.72 -9.54 -16.22
N ILE A 285 -27.03 -9.70 -15.99
CA ILE A 285 -27.94 -8.57 -15.74
C ILE A 285 -27.56 -7.81 -14.45
N LEU A 286 -26.83 -8.44 -13.52
CA LEU A 286 -26.33 -7.78 -12.31
C LEU A 286 -25.29 -6.70 -12.56
N ASN A 287 -24.63 -6.68 -13.72
CA ASN A 287 -23.66 -5.65 -14.08
C ASN A 287 -24.30 -4.27 -14.21
N GLY A 288 -25.57 -4.22 -14.62
CA GLY A 288 -26.34 -2.98 -14.62
C GLY A 288 -27.84 -3.27 -14.68
N PHE A 289 -28.48 -3.11 -13.53
CA PHE A 289 -29.90 -3.24 -13.34
C PHE A 289 -30.56 -1.86 -13.44
N ASN A 290 -31.32 -1.64 -14.50
CA ASN A 290 -32.13 -0.45 -14.66
C ASN A 290 -33.58 -0.82 -14.96
N VAL A 291 -34.48 -0.51 -14.02
CA VAL A 291 -35.91 -0.88 -14.10
C VAL A 291 -36.57 -0.33 -15.37
N PHE A 292 -36.20 0.89 -15.80
CA PHE A 292 -36.79 1.53 -16.98
C PHE A 292 -36.32 0.88 -18.28
N CYS A 293 -35.03 0.51 -18.35
CA CYS A 293 -34.47 -0.20 -19.50
C CYS A 293 -34.98 -1.64 -19.60
N LEU A 294 -35.20 -2.33 -18.47
CA LEU A 294 -35.83 -3.66 -18.46
C LEU A 294 -37.32 -3.60 -18.85
N ALA A 295 -38.05 -2.57 -18.40
CA ALA A 295 -39.47 -2.41 -18.72
C ALA A 295 -39.70 -2.01 -20.20
N SER A 296 -38.76 -1.32 -20.83
CA SER A 296 -38.89 -0.83 -22.21
C SER A 296 -38.51 -1.86 -23.29
N GLN A 297 -38.11 -3.09 -22.92
CA GLN A 297 -37.69 -4.14 -23.86
C GLN A 297 -38.73 -4.46 -24.95
N LYS A 298 -40.03 -4.27 -24.67
CA LYS A 298 -41.14 -4.50 -25.62
C LYS A 298 -41.75 -3.22 -26.19
N ALA A 299 -41.18 -2.06 -25.87
CA ALA A 299 -41.69 -0.76 -26.31
C ALA A 299 -41.25 -0.43 -27.76
N SER A 300 -41.77 0.67 -28.30
CA SER A 300 -41.36 1.15 -29.63
C SER A 300 -39.88 1.57 -29.64
N PRO A 301 -39.17 1.42 -30.77
CA PRO A 301 -37.73 1.71 -30.86
C PRO A 301 -37.40 3.19 -30.57
N GLY A 302 -38.34 4.11 -30.81
CA GLY A 302 -38.18 5.52 -30.44
C GLY A 302 -38.14 5.75 -28.92
N LEU A 303 -38.99 5.04 -28.16
CA LEU A 303 -39.01 5.13 -26.70
C LEU A 303 -37.78 4.48 -26.08
N GLN A 304 -37.31 3.37 -26.65
CA GLN A 304 -36.08 2.69 -26.23
C GLN A 304 -34.88 3.62 -26.34
N ASN A 305 -34.71 4.34 -27.46
CA ASN A 305 -33.61 5.29 -27.62
C ASN A 305 -33.65 6.45 -26.60
N VAL A 306 -34.85 6.97 -26.30
CA VAL A 306 -34.99 8.03 -25.28
C VAL A 306 -34.64 7.48 -23.90
N PHE A 307 -35.09 6.27 -23.57
CA PHE A 307 -34.81 5.65 -22.28
C PHE A 307 -33.33 5.30 -22.13
N THR A 308 -32.69 4.71 -23.14
CA THR A 308 -31.25 4.42 -23.10
C THR A 308 -30.43 5.70 -22.93
N ASN A 309 -30.74 6.78 -23.64
CA ASN A 309 -30.02 8.04 -23.49
C ASN A 309 -30.14 8.66 -22.08
N ILE A 310 -31.31 8.54 -21.44
CA ILE A 310 -31.57 9.14 -20.11
C ILE A 310 -31.09 8.22 -18.98
N PHE A 311 -31.42 6.94 -19.04
CA PHE A 311 -31.22 5.98 -17.97
C PHE A 311 -29.89 5.23 -18.08
N GLY A 312 -29.29 5.22 -19.27
CA GLY A 312 -28.02 4.55 -19.53
C GLY A 312 -28.15 3.05 -19.75
N GLY A 313 -27.27 2.49 -20.57
CA GLY A 313 -27.01 1.04 -20.63
C GLY A 313 -26.04 0.56 -19.54
N THR A 314 -25.64 -0.71 -19.62
CA THR A 314 -24.66 -1.30 -18.70
C THR A 314 -23.23 -1.00 -19.12
N ASP A 315 -22.99 -0.65 -20.38
CA ASP A 315 -21.66 -0.38 -20.92
C ASP A 315 -21.29 1.11 -20.80
N GLY A 316 -19.98 1.37 -20.76
CA GLY A 316 -19.45 2.73 -20.73
C GLY A 316 -19.88 3.54 -21.96
N ASN A 317 -20.27 4.79 -21.74
CA ASN A 317 -20.77 5.74 -22.75
C ASN A 317 -22.16 5.45 -23.35
N GLU A 318 -23.01 4.63 -22.72
CA GLU A 318 -24.37 4.34 -23.21
C GLU A 318 -25.50 5.22 -22.62
N GLY A 319 -25.24 6.49 -22.27
CA GLY A 319 -26.25 7.45 -21.80
C GLY A 319 -25.89 8.12 -20.47
N LEU A 320 -26.86 8.79 -19.84
CA LEU A 320 -26.66 9.57 -18.59
C LEU A 320 -26.62 8.73 -17.30
N GLY A 321 -27.03 7.47 -17.33
CA GLY A 321 -26.89 6.56 -16.18
C GLY A 321 -27.88 6.76 -15.02
N LEU A 322 -28.99 7.49 -15.20
CA LEU A 322 -29.97 7.72 -14.13
C LEU A 322 -30.56 6.40 -13.63
N LEU A 323 -30.57 6.18 -12.32
CA LEU A 323 -31.14 5.00 -11.65
C LEU A 323 -30.58 3.65 -12.16
N SER A 324 -29.36 3.65 -12.71
CA SER A 324 -28.64 2.42 -13.03
C SER A 324 -27.98 1.88 -11.76
N LEU A 325 -28.44 0.72 -11.28
CA LEU A 325 -27.87 0.03 -10.13
C LEU A 325 -26.94 -1.08 -10.62
N SER A 326 -25.67 -1.07 -10.22
CA SER A 326 -24.79 -2.21 -10.46
C SER A 326 -24.60 -3.01 -9.17
N PHE A 327 -24.57 -4.33 -9.31
CA PHE A 327 -24.21 -5.27 -8.25
C PHE A 327 -22.85 -5.93 -8.53
N ASP A 328 -22.11 -5.46 -9.54
CA ASP A 328 -20.74 -5.88 -9.83
C ASP A 328 -19.75 -4.90 -9.14
N TRP A 329 -18.81 -5.47 -8.39
CA TRP A 329 -17.76 -4.71 -7.70
C TRP A 329 -16.91 -3.87 -8.65
N GLN A 330 -16.69 -4.34 -9.87
CA GLN A 330 -15.90 -3.63 -10.87
C GLN A 330 -16.58 -2.34 -11.36
N TYR A 331 -17.91 -2.32 -11.42
CA TYR A 331 -18.69 -1.14 -11.82
C TYR A 331 -19.04 -0.23 -10.63
N ILE A 332 -19.19 -0.79 -9.42
CA ILE A 332 -19.40 0.00 -8.20
C ILE A 332 -18.13 0.78 -7.83
N GLY A 333 -16.96 0.18 -8.06
CA GLY A 333 -15.67 0.74 -7.65
C GLY A 333 -14.99 1.64 -8.68
N SER A 334 -15.52 1.74 -9.89
CA SER A 334 -14.97 2.54 -11.00
C SER A 334 -15.42 4.00 -11.00
#